data_AF-A0A2S6RDA7-F1
#
_entry.id   AF-A0A2S6RDA7-F1
#
_cell.length_a   1.000
_cell.length_b   1.000
_cell.length_c   1.000
_cell.angle_alpha   90.00
_cell.angle_beta   90.00
_cell.angle_gamma   90.00
#
_symmetry.space_group_name_H-M   'P 1'
#
loop_
_entity.id
_entity.type
_entity.pdbx_description
1 polymer ?
#
loop_
_entity_poly.entity_id
_entity_poly.type
_entity_poly.pdbx_seq_one_letter_code
_entity_poly.pdbx_strand_id
1 'polypeptide(L)'
;MQKNKVMNINQIISQAYKILKNAEIPNPRMESSLIISDTLKICTSSILSNNKNLKDKHVEKILSRVNRRALREPYAYIIGKKSFYNLSIMVNKNVLIPRPETEHLIDTVLENTKELSKKLNIIDI
;
A
#
# COMPACT_ATOMS: atom_id res chain seq x y z
N MET A 1 33.55 2.14 13.10
CA MET A 1 32.43 2.09 14.07
C MET A 1 31.61 3.38 13.92
N GLN A 2 30.61 3.39 13.03
CA GLN A 2 29.71 4.54 12.91
C GLN A 2 28.51 4.32 13.84
N LYS A 3 28.25 5.32 14.69
CA LYS A 3 27.20 5.34 15.71
C LYS A 3 25.85 4.91 15.09
N ASN A 4 25.26 3.84 15.61
CA ASN A 4 23.86 3.48 15.33
C ASN A 4 22.96 4.62 15.83
N LYS A 5 22.62 5.54 14.92
CA LYS A 5 21.65 6.60 15.19
C LYS A 5 20.29 5.93 15.28
N VAL A 6 19.87 5.65 16.51
CA VAL A 6 18.55 5.08 16.79
C VAL A 6 17.50 6.01 16.18
N MET A 7 16.81 5.52 15.15
CA MET A 7 15.81 6.27 14.43
C MET A 7 14.43 5.95 15.00
N ASN A 8 13.67 6.98 15.38
CA ASN A 8 12.29 6.80 15.84
C ASN A 8 11.28 6.96 14.69
N ILE A 9 10.03 6.56 14.96
CA ILE A 9 8.92 6.61 13.98
C ILE A 9 8.74 8.03 13.40
N ASN A 10 8.76 9.07 14.23
CA ASN A 10 8.57 10.45 13.77
C ASN A 10 9.70 10.94 12.84
N GLN A 11 10.93 10.55 13.11
CA GLN A 11 12.08 10.84 12.26
C GLN A 11 11.96 10.14 10.90
N ILE A 12 11.59 8.86 10.88
CA ILE A 12 11.47 8.12 9.60
C ILE A 12 10.29 8.63 8.76
N ILE A 13 9.18 9.05 9.38
CA ILE A 13 8.06 9.69 8.66
C ILE A 13 8.54 10.99 8.02
N SER A 14 9.25 11.83 8.76
CA SER A 14 9.77 13.10 8.24
C SER A 14 10.72 12.87 7.07
N GLN A 15 11.60 11.87 7.16
CA GLN A 15 12.50 11.51 6.07
C GLN A 15 11.76 10.96 4.85
N ALA A 16 10.82 10.02 5.06
CA ALA A 16 10.00 9.47 3.99
C ALA A 16 9.20 10.55 3.26
N TYR A 17 8.59 11.48 4.02
CA TYR A 17 7.86 12.62 3.48
C TYR A 17 8.75 13.47 2.58
N LYS A 18 9.97 13.80 3.01
CA LYS A 18 10.91 14.60 2.20
C LYS A 18 11.26 13.90 0.89
N ILE A 19 11.55 12.59 0.94
CA ILE A 19 11.87 11.80 -0.26
C ILE A 19 10.69 11.82 -1.24
N LEU A 20 9.49 11.50 -0.77
CA LEU A 20 8.30 11.45 -1.64
C LEU A 20 7.88 12.83 -2.15
N LYS A 21 8.06 13.88 -1.33
CA LYS A 21 7.79 15.27 -1.74
C LYS A 21 8.73 15.69 -2.86
N ASN A 22 10.03 15.42 -2.73
CA ASN A 22 11.04 15.76 -3.73
C ASN A 22 10.82 14.99 -5.05
N ALA A 23 10.23 13.80 -4.98
CA ALA A 23 9.85 13.00 -6.15
C ALA A 23 8.47 13.38 -6.73
N GLU A 24 7.84 14.46 -6.24
CA GLU A 24 6.55 14.98 -6.69
C GLU A 24 5.42 13.94 -6.63
N ILE A 25 5.45 13.09 -5.59
CA ILE A 25 4.37 12.16 -5.32
C ILE A 25 3.14 12.95 -4.85
N PRO A 26 1.92 12.71 -5.39
CA PRO A 26 0.75 13.56 -5.12
C PRO A 26 0.39 13.72 -3.64
N ASN A 27 0.48 12.64 -2.86
CA ASN A 27 0.07 12.62 -1.45
C ASN A 27 1.21 12.14 -0.53
N PRO A 28 2.35 12.85 -0.46
CA PRO A 28 3.58 12.32 0.12
C PRO A 28 3.44 12.05 1.62
N ARG A 29 2.64 12.85 2.35
CA ARG A 29 2.38 12.66 3.78
C ARG A 29 1.59 11.37 4.05
N MET A 30 0.48 11.19 3.33
CA MET A 30 -0.37 10.01 3.46
C MET A 30 0.39 8.75 3.06
N GLU A 31 1.08 8.77 1.91
CA GLU A 31 1.83 7.62 1.41
C GLU A 31 2.98 7.23 2.34
N SER A 32 3.68 8.19 2.95
CA SER A 32 4.70 7.91 3.98
C SER A 32 4.10 7.12 5.14
N SER A 33 2.97 7.58 5.68
CA SER A 33 2.27 6.90 6.78
C SER A 33 1.80 5.50 6.40
N LEU A 34 1.28 5.32 5.18
CA LEU A 34 0.83 4.02 4.68
C LEU A 34 1.99 3.02 4.53
N ILE A 35 3.11 3.42 3.94
CA ILE A 35 4.30 2.56 3.78
C ILE A 35 4.82 2.12 5.16
N ILE A 36 4.89 3.05 6.12
CA ILE A 36 5.37 2.76 7.47
C ILE A 36 4.40 1.85 8.22
N SER A 37 3.10 2.14 8.15
CA SER A 37 2.00 1.33 8.72
C SER A 37 2.09 -0.11 8.26
N ASP A 38 2.17 -0.35 6.95
CA ASP A 38 2.23 -1.70 6.39
C ASP A 38 3.55 -2.40 6.75
N THR A 39 4.67 -1.68 6.75
CA THR A 39 5.98 -2.28 7.08
C THR A 39 6.08 -2.72 8.54
N LEU A 40 5.48 -1.96 9.46
CA LEU A 40 5.49 -2.24 10.89
C LEU A 40 4.27 -3.04 11.37
N LYS A 41 3.26 -3.25 10.51
CA LYS A 41 1.97 -3.87 10.85
C LYS A 41 1.25 -3.16 11.99
N ILE A 42 1.21 -1.83 11.95
CA ILE A 42 0.51 -0.99 12.95
C ILE A 42 -0.51 -0.09 12.26
N CYS A 43 -1.57 0.30 12.96
CA CYS A 43 -2.59 1.22 12.43
C CYS A 43 -2.00 2.60 12.11
N THR A 44 -2.42 3.22 11.00
CA THR A 44 -1.96 4.56 10.60
C THR A 44 -2.26 5.63 11.66
N SER A 45 -3.39 5.50 12.36
CA SER A 45 -3.79 6.41 13.44
C SER A 45 -2.85 6.38 14.64
N SER A 46 -2.20 5.25 14.92
CA SER A 46 -1.28 5.12 16.06
C SER A 46 0.14 5.57 15.73
N ILE A 47 0.47 5.83 14.46
CA ILE A 47 1.82 6.19 14.03
C ILE A 47 2.30 7.51 14.67
N LEU A 48 1.48 8.56 14.64
CA LEU A 48 1.89 9.89 15.10
C LEU A 48 2.07 9.97 16.63
N SER A 49 1.29 9.17 17.36
CA SER A 49 1.39 9.08 18.82
C SER A 49 2.49 8.13 19.30
N ASN A 50 3.13 7.40 18.39
CA ASN A 50 4.10 6.37 18.71
C ASN A 50 5.52 6.87 18.49
N ASN A 51 6.25 7.15 19.57
CA ASN A 51 7.66 7.57 19.53
C ASN A 51 8.65 6.40 19.63
N LYS A 52 8.20 5.17 19.35
CA LYS A 52 9.05 3.98 19.49
C LYS A 52 10.27 4.04 18.56
N ASN A 53 11.40 3.62 19.11
CA ASN A 53 12.64 3.42 18.37
C ASN A 53 12.51 2.22 17.42
N LEU A 54 12.97 2.38 16.19
CA LEU A 54 12.95 1.35 15.17
C LEU A 54 14.25 0.54 15.17
N LYS A 55 14.14 -0.74 14.84
CA LYS A 55 15.30 -1.58 14.53
C LYS A 55 15.80 -1.21 13.14
N ASP A 56 17.11 -1.31 12.91
CA ASP A 56 17.75 -0.97 11.64
C ASP A 56 17.11 -1.68 10.43
N LYS A 57 16.79 -2.97 10.57
CA LYS A 57 16.07 -3.76 9.55
C LYS A 57 14.73 -3.15 9.13
N HIS A 58 13.99 -2.53 10.07
CA HIS A 58 12.73 -1.87 9.75
C HIS A 58 12.97 -0.55 9.01
N VAL A 59 13.97 0.23 9.44
CA VAL A 59 14.36 1.48 8.79
C VAL A 59 14.78 1.22 7.34
N GLU A 60 15.66 0.24 7.11
CA GLU A 60 16.11 -0.17 5.78
C GLU A 60 14.94 -0.59 4.89
N LYS A 61 14.04 -1.43 5.41
CA LYS A 61 12.87 -1.88 4.67
C LYS A 61 11.92 -0.74 4.31
N ILE A 62 11.69 0.19 5.24
CA ILE A 62 10.86 1.39 4.99
C ILE A 62 11.51 2.24 3.90
N LEU A 63 12.79 2.58 4.04
CA LEU A 63 13.49 3.43 3.07
C LEU A 63 13.55 2.78 1.68
N SER A 64 13.77 1.48 1.60
CA SER A 64 13.71 0.73 0.34
C SER A 64 12.34 0.87 -0.35
N ARG A 65 11.24 0.69 0.40
CA ARG A 65 9.87 0.87 -0.11
C ARG A 65 9.57 2.31 -0.52
N VAL A 66 10.04 3.29 0.26
CA VAL A 66 9.90 4.72 -0.05
C VAL A 66 10.65 5.09 -1.32
N ASN A 67 11.88 4.60 -1.49
CA ASN A 67 12.68 4.87 -2.70
C ASN A 67 12.05 4.25 -3.95
N ARG A 68 11.54 3.01 -3.85
CA ARG A 68 10.73 2.41 -4.92
C ARG A 68 9.54 3.29 -5.30
N ARG A 69 8.83 3.82 -4.29
CA ARG A 69 7.70 4.71 -4.52
C ARG A 69 8.11 6.03 -5.18
N ALA A 70 9.24 6.59 -4.78
CA ALA A 70 9.82 7.80 -5.35
C ALA A 70 10.19 7.62 -6.84
N LEU A 71 10.58 6.41 -7.25
CA LEU A 71 10.76 6.02 -8.66
C LEU A 71 9.44 5.78 -9.41
N ARG A 72 8.32 6.26 -8.85
CA ARG A 72 6.96 6.11 -9.39
C ARG A 72 6.46 4.67 -9.53
N GLU A 73 7.09 3.71 -8.84
CA GLU A 73 6.54 2.37 -8.76
C GLU A 73 5.17 2.42 -8.05
N PRO A 74 4.12 1.76 -8.58
CA PRO A 74 2.81 1.72 -7.96
C PRO A 74 2.85 1.17 -6.53
N TYR A 75 2.17 1.87 -5.61
CA TYR A 75 2.10 1.48 -4.20
C TYR A 75 1.69 0.00 -3.99
N ALA A 76 0.71 -0.48 -4.77
CA ALA A 76 0.22 -1.85 -4.65
C ALA A 76 1.32 -2.90 -4.95
N TYR A 77 2.25 -2.63 -5.88
CA TYR A 77 3.38 -3.52 -6.16
C TYR A 77 4.48 -3.44 -5.09
N ILE A 78 4.61 -2.29 -4.42
CA ILE A 78 5.55 -2.12 -3.31
C ILE A 78 5.11 -2.92 -2.08
N ILE A 79 3.80 -2.91 -1.81
CA ILE A 79 3.19 -3.64 -0.70
C ILE A 79 2.88 -5.10 -1.06
N GLY A 80 2.68 -5.40 -2.35
CA GLY A 80 2.41 -6.74 -2.88
C GLY A 80 0.94 -7.15 -2.83
N LYS A 81 0.02 -6.23 -2.54
CA LYS A 81 -1.42 -6.50 -2.44
C LYS A 81 -2.27 -5.27 -2.78
N LYS A 82 -3.51 -5.52 -3.17
CA LYS A 82 -4.56 -4.53 -3.44
C LYS A 82 -5.89 -5.04 -2.87
N SER A 83 -6.61 -4.17 -2.16
CA SER A 83 -8.00 -4.45 -1.79
C SER A 83 -8.89 -4.33 -3.01
N PHE A 84 -9.78 -5.31 -3.18
CA PHE A 84 -10.79 -5.38 -4.23
C PHE A 84 -12.02 -6.06 -3.64
N TYR A 85 -13.14 -5.34 -3.53
CA TYR A 85 -14.25 -5.70 -2.63
C TYR A 85 -13.73 -6.04 -1.21
N ASN A 86 -14.22 -7.15 -0.64
CA ASN A 86 -13.83 -7.68 0.66
C ASN A 86 -12.59 -8.61 0.57
N LEU A 87 -11.90 -8.62 -0.58
CA LEU A 87 -10.74 -9.46 -0.82
C LEU A 87 -9.44 -8.64 -0.79
N SER A 88 -8.37 -9.30 -0.33
CA SER A 88 -7.00 -8.81 -0.43
C SER A 88 -6.27 -9.61 -1.51
N ILE A 89 -6.17 -9.05 -2.71
CA ILE A 89 -5.56 -9.72 -3.87
C ILE A 89 -4.06 -9.49 -3.86
N MET A 90 -3.26 -10.55 -4.00
CA MET A 90 -1.81 -10.42 -4.18
C MET A 90 -1.49 -9.89 -5.57
N VAL A 91 -0.63 -8.88 -5.64
CA VAL A 91 -0.24 -8.26 -6.92
C VAL A 91 1.27 -8.09 -6.99
N ASN A 92 1.80 -8.10 -8.20
CA ASN A 92 3.20 -7.83 -8.50
C ASN A 92 3.32 -7.19 -9.89
N LYS A 93 4.53 -6.86 -10.31
CA LYS A 93 4.80 -6.19 -11.60
C LYS A 93 4.35 -6.96 -12.85
N ASN A 94 4.01 -8.24 -12.74
CA ASN A 94 3.62 -9.11 -13.85
C ASN A 94 2.08 -9.21 -14.02
N VAL A 95 1.30 -8.54 -13.17
CA VAL A 95 -0.17 -8.58 -13.21
C VAL A 95 -0.74 -7.17 -13.13
N LEU A 96 -1.94 -6.95 -13.64
CA LEU A 96 -2.63 -5.67 -13.50
C LEU A 96 -3.08 -5.45 -12.05
N ILE A 97 -3.03 -4.19 -11.60
CA ILE A 97 -3.60 -3.80 -10.30
C ILE A 97 -5.12 -3.69 -10.46
N PRO A 98 -5.93 -4.46 -9.69
CA PRO A 98 -7.39 -4.34 -9.71
C PRO A 98 -7.85 -2.91 -9.47
N ARG A 99 -8.83 -2.45 -10.27
CA ARG A 99 -9.31 -1.07 -10.28
C ARG A 99 -10.68 -0.96 -9.63
N PRO A 100 -10.96 0.06 -8.80
CA PRO A 100 -12.29 0.22 -8.20
C PRO A 100 -13.42 0.27 -9.23
N GLU A 101 -13.16 0.82 -10.41
CA GLU A 101 -14.12 0.89 -11.51
C GLU A 101 -14.55 -0.51 -12.00
N THR A 102 -13.65 -1.50 -11.93
CA THR A 102 -13.98 -2.89 -12.30
C THR A 102 -14.87 -3.60 -11.26
N GLU A 103 -15.03 -3.04 -10.06
CA GLU A 103 -16.03 -3.54 -9.11
C GLU A 103 -17.45 -3.27 -9.64
N HIS A 104 -17.69 -2.11 -10.26
CA HIS A 104 -19.01 -1.79 -10.82
C HIS A 104 -19.46 -2.77 -11.91
N LEU A 105 -18.52 -3.35 -12.65
CA LEU A 105 -18.82 -4.40 -13.63
C LEU A 105 -19.36 -5.66 -12.94
N ILE A 106 -18.74 -6.06 -11.83
CA ILE A 106 -19.18 -7.22 -11.04
C ILE A 106 -20.55 -6.95 -10.44
N ASP A 107 -20.78 -5.75 -9.88
CA ASP A 107 -22.10 -5.36 -9.37
C ASP A 107 -23.17 -5.46 -10.47
N THR A 108 -22.88 -4.93 -11.65
CA THR A 108 -23.79 -4.99 -12.81
C THR A 108 -24.10 -6.43 -13.20
N VAL A 109 -23.10 -7.31 -13.24
CA VAL A 109 -23.31 -8.73 -13.56
C VAL A 109 -24.19 -9.40 -12.49
N LEU A 110 -23.93 -9.15 -11.21
CA LEU A 110 -24.70 -9.72 -10.10
C LEU A 110 -26.15 -9.25 -10.13
N GLU A 111 -26.40 -7.97 -10.39
CA GLU A 111 -27.76 -7.42 -10.51
C GLU A 111 -28.53 -8.04 -11.67
N ASN A 112 -27.91 -8.14 -12.85
CA ASN A 112 -28.56 -8.71 -14.04
C ASN A 112 -28.77 -10.22 -13.97
N THR A 113 -28.10 -10.91 -13.06
CA THR A 113 -28.18 -12.37 -12.93
C THR A 113 -28.95 -12.84 -11.71
N LYS A 114 -29.35 -11.92 -10.81
CA LYS A 114 -29.97 -12.23 -9.52
C LYS A 114 -31.28 -13.04 -9.63
N GLU A 115 -32.10 -12.76 -10.64
CA GLU A 115 -33.41 -13.40 -10.85
C GLU A 115 -33.33 -14.65 -11.76
N LEU A 116 -32.13 -15.04 -12.20
CA LEU A 116 -31.96 -16.23 -13.03
C LEU A 116 -32.09 -17.48 -12.15
N SER A 117 -33.17 -18.24 -12.36
CA SER A 117 -33.47 -19.47 -11.62
C SER A 117 -32.59 -20.67 -12.01
N LYS A 118 -31.65 -20.51 -12.95
CA LYS A 118 -30.77 -21.56 -13.46
C LYS A 118 -29.34 -21.32 -12.99
N LYS A 119 -28.61 -22.42 -12.74
CA LYS A 119 -27.17 -22.38 -12.44
C LYS A 119 -26.42 -21.75 -13.61
N LEU A 120 -25.62 -20.73 -13.31
CA LEU A 120 -24.82 -19.99 -14.30
C LEU A 120 -23.41 -20.57 -14.39
N ASN A 121 -22.88 -20.59 -15.61
CA ASN A 121 -21.47 -20.82 -15.88
C ASN A 121 -20.90 -19.49 -16.37
N ILE A 122 -19.92 -18.95 -15.65
CA ILE A 122 -19.32 -17.64 -15.91
C ILE A 122 -17.90 -17.85 -16.42
N ILE A 123 -17.50 -17.07 -17.42
CA ILE A 123 -16.15 -17.01 -17.96
C ILE A 123 -15.64 -15.58 -17.77
N ASP A 124 -14.44 -15.45 -17.22
CA ASP A 124 -13.66 -14.21 -17.16
C ASP A 124 -12.47 -14.39 -18.12
N ILE A 125 -12.23 -13.43 -19.02
CA ILE A 125 -11.33 -13.56 -20.18
C ILE A 125 -10.02 -12.83 -19.92
#